data_AF-A0A9Y2AVU1-F1
#
_entry.id   AF-A0A9Y2AVU1-F1
#
_cell.length_a   1.000
_cell.length_b   1.000
_cell.length_c   1.000
_cell.angle_alpha   90.00
_cell.angle_beta   90.00
_cell.angle_gamma   90.00
#
_symmetry.space_group_name_H-M   'P 1'
#
loop_
_entity.id
_entity.type
_entity.pdbx_description
1 polymer ?
#
loop_
_entity_poly.entity_id
_entity_poly.type
_entity_poly.pdbx_seq_one_letter_code
_entity_poly.pdbx_strand_id
1 'polypeptide(L)'
;MKVAKLSGDLGIRTLDLQADISELADRVTQQARTIEAISGAAAQLSQDGERVSLAGQDAREKAVAARSIIDDSGRQLSAANSNFVDLIEQVSRIHARLDGFGEALKTVAHVTSVISGIASQTNLLALNATIEAARAGDAGRGFAVVAAEVKKLAQETAAATQTIEQSIAALTGEAGGMLDSITRGAQTARTAQSDTRNIEALVERLAALMLDLSGNSETVAQRIGSMVGSAGEIRTGLAALASTSNDNAGGLHRLSGRITSASEDTNLLLQYLAESGVDIPDSPYIRFCLESAEAVAGAIERAIMEGRISEAEVFSEDYSPIPGTHPVQYNHPVQPVMLPTARARQELARTYSGLFGMTFTDRNAYGAVAMPERSHTQRTGDDVWNSEHSRQGLIFDFADTREQCKITQPFCIKAYRRPTAEGEIVLLKQVIASIHVRGRHWGILQMAYQDQG
;
A
#
# COMPACT_ATOMS: atom_id res chain seq x y z
N MET A 1 -44.42 -32.60 -32.31
CA MET A 1 -44.66 -31.96 -30.99
C MET A 1 -43.53 -32.14 -29.97
N LYS A 2 -43.32 -33.32 -29.31
CA LYS A 2 -42.32 -33.45 -28.22
C LYS A 2 -40.87 -33.12 -28.60
N VAL A 3 -40.43 -33.52 -29.80
CA VAL A 3 -39.07 -33.28 -30.29
C VAL A 3 -38.81 -31.78 -30.54
N ALA A 4 -39.79 -31.05 -31.08
CA ALA A 4 -39.69 -29.61 -31.33
C ALA A 4 -39.61 -28.80 -30.04
N LYS A 5 -40.42 -29.17 -29.03
CA LYS A 5 -40.33 -28.60 -27.68
C LYS A 5 -38.94 -28.83 -27.08
N LEU A 6 -38.44 -30.06 -27.13
CA LEU A 6 -37.12 -30.40 -26.60
C LEU A 6 -35.99 -29.64 -27.31
N SER A 7 -36.10 -29.45 -28.63
CA SER A 7 -35.14 -28.66 -29.42
C SER A 7 -35.21 -27.19 -29.03
N GLY A 8 -36.40 -26.59 -28.88
CA GLY A 8 -36.55 -25.25 -28.34
C GLY A 8 -35.90 -25.11 -26.96
N ASP A 9 -36.27 -25.97 -26.00
CA ASP A 9 -35.72 -26.01 -24.65
C ASP A 9 -34.19 -26.16 -24.62
N LEU A 10 -33.62 -26.95 -25.52
CA LEU A 10 -32.17 -27.15 -25.62
C LEU A 10 -31.47 -25.90 -26.18
N GLY A 11 -32.09 -25.20 -27.13
CA GLY A 11 -31.58 -23.93 -27.67
C GLY A 11 -31.49 -22.87 -26.57
N ILE A 12 -32.47 -22.85 -25.67
CA ILE A 12 -32.49 -21.97 -24.50
C ILE A 12 -31.32 -22.28 -23.56
N ARG A 13 -31.21 -23.54 -23.14
CA ARG A 13 -30.18 -23.98 -22.19
C ARG A 13 -28.76 -23.79 -22.73
N THR A 14 -28.55 -23.94 -24.04
CA THR A 14 -27.25 -23.68 -24.66
C THR A 14 -26.89 -22.20 -24.60
N LEU A 15 -27.84 -21.28 -24.81
CA LEU A 15 -27.60 -19.84 -24.69
C LEU A 15 -27.33 -19.38 -23.24
N ASP A 16 -27.95 -20.03 -22.25
CA ASP A 16 -27.65 -19.76 -20.83
C ASP A 16 -26.23 -20.21 -20.50
N LEU A 17 -25.85 -21.42 -20.94
CA LEU A 17 -24.48 -21.92 -20.77
C LEU A 17 -23.43 -21.01 -21.42
N GLN A 18 -23.72 -20.38 -22.56
CA GLN A 18 -22.79 -19.42 -23.17
C GLN A 18 -22.51 -18.21 -22.26
N ALA A 19 -23.53 -17.67 -21.60
CA ALA A 19 -23.33 -16.55 -20.67
C ALA A 19 -22.54 -16.97 -19.43
N ASP A 20 -22.86 -18.11 -18.84
CA ASP A 20 -22.14 -18.65 -17.69
C ASP A 20 -20.66 -18.88 -18.02
N ILE A 21 -20.36 -19.39 -19.23
CA ILE A 21 -18.99 -19.59 -19.71
C ILE A 21 -18.26 -18.26 -19.88
N SER A 22 -18.92 -17.23 -20.41
CA SER A 22 -18.33 -15.90 -20.59
C SER A 22 -17.99 -15.27 -19.24
N GLU A 23 -18.93 -15.32 -18.28
CA GLU A 23 -18.69 -14.81 -16.93
C GLU A 23 -17.54 -15.56 -16.25
N LEU A 24 -17.49 -16.88 -16.42
CA LEU A 24 -16.41 -17.69 -15.85
C LEU A 24 -15.06 -17.38 -16.51
N ALA A 25 -15.02 -17.07 -17.81
CA ALA A 25 -13.80 -16.65 -18.51
C ALA A 25 -13.28 -15.30 -17.99
N ASP A 26 -14.17 -14.35 -17.72
CA ASP A 26 -13.80 -13.07 -17.12
C ASP A 26 -13.24 -13.26 -15.71
N ARG A 27 -13.87 -14.11 -14.90
CA ARG A 27 -13.38 -14.48 -13.55
C ARG A 27 -12.00 -15.14 -13.60
N VAL A 28 -11.75 -16.04 -14.56
CA VAL A 28 -10.43 -16.67 -14.75
C VAL A 28 -9.38 -15.64 -15.15
N THR A 29 -9.71 -14.70 -16.03
CA THR A 29 -8.79 -13.61 -16.41
C THR A 29 -8.45 -12.71 -15.20
N GLN A 30 -9.45 -12.39 -14.37
CA GLN A 30 -9.24 -11.61 -13.15
C GLN A 30 -8.40 -12.37 -12.12
N GLN A 31 -8.59 -13.68 -12.01
CA GLN A 31 -7.77 -14.55 -11.17
C GLN A 31 -6.30 -14.54 -11.63
N ALA A 32 -6.02 -14.63 -12.92
CA ALA A 32 -4.65 -14.57 -13.45
C ALA A 32 -3.93 -13.26 -13.07
N ARG A 33 -4.60 -12.10 -13.21
CA ARG A 33 -4.06 -10.79 -12.78
C ARG A 33 -3.76 -10.75 -11.29
N THR A 34 -4.61 -11.38 -10.48
CA THR A 34 -4.43 -11.44 -9.02
C THR A 34 -3.22 -12.30 -8.66
N ILE A 35 -3.01 -13.42 -9.36
CA ILE A 35 -1.84 -14.29 -9.18
C ILE A 35 -0.55 -13.55 -9.49
N GLU A 36 -0.50 -12.79 -10.60
CA GLU A 36 0.67 -11.97 -10.98
C GLU A 36 0.99 -10.93 -9.90
N ALA A 37 -0.02 -10.22 -9.39
CA ALA A 37 0.16 -9.22 -8.34
C ALA A 37 0.72 -9.82 -7.05
N ILE A 38 0.19 -10.96 -6.60
CA ILE A 38 0.68 -11.64 -5.39
C ILE A 38 2.09 -12.19 -5.64
N SER A 39 2.41 -12.67 -6.84
CA SER A 39 3.74 -13.16 -7.17
C SER A 39 4.79 -12.05 -7.12
N GLY A 40 4.45 -10.87 -7.65
CA GLY A 40 5.29 -9.67 -7.52
C GLY A 40 5.51 -9.27 -6.06
N ALA A 41 4.46 -9.26 -5.24
CA ALA A 41 4.56 -8.97 -3.82
C ALA A 41 5.43 -9.99 -3.05
N ALA A 42 5.32 -11.28 -3.37
CA ALA A 42 6.15 -12.32 -2.77
C ALA A 42 7.63 -12.17 -3.15
N ALA A 43 7.94 -11.82 -4.40
CA ALA A 43 9.29 -11.55 -4.84
C ALA A 43 9.90 -10.33 -4.14
N GLN A 44 9.12 -9.25 -3.99
CA GLN A 44 9.55 -8.07 -3.25
C GLN A 44 9.81 -8.39 -1.77
N LEU A 45 8.94 -9.20 -1.15
CA LEU A 45 9.12 -9.64 0.24
C LEU A 45 10.42 -10.42 0.44
N SER A 46 10.80 -11.28 -0.52
CA SER A 46 12.10 -11.97 -0.47
C SER A 46 13.27 -11.00 -0.53
N GLN A 47 13.22 -10.00 -1.42
CA GLN A 47 14.27 -8.99 -1.55
C GLN A 47 14.39 -8.11 -0.30
N ASP A 48 13.26 -7.67 0.26
CA ASP A 48 13.25 -6.90 1.49
C ASP A 48 13.75 -7.74 2.67
N GLY A 49 13.43 -9.03 2.69
CA GLY A 49 14.01 -10.00 3.63
C GLY A 49 15.55 -10.01 3.57
N GLU A 50 16.14 -10.14 2.38
CA GLU A 50 17.60 -10.12 2.22
C GLU A 50 18.24 -8.81 2.73
N ARG A 51 17.61 -7.65 2.46
CA ARG A 51 18.08 -6.35 2.96
C ARG A 51 18.06 -6.27 4.48
N VAL A 52 17.00 -6.75 5.13
CA VAL A 52 16.90 -6.78 6.59
C VAL A 52 17.93 -7.75 7.18
N SER A 53 18.20 -8.87 6.52
CA SER A 53 19.24 -9.82 6.93
C SER A 53 20.62 -9.15 6.96
N LEU A 54 20.98 -8.42 5.89
CA LEU A 54 22.24 -7.66 5.82
C LEU A 54 22.33 -6.58 6.90
N ALA A 55 21.24 -5.84 7.12
CA ALA A 55 21.18 -4.83 8.18
C ALA A 55 21.33 -5.46 9.59
N GLY A 56 20.75 -6.65 9.81
CA GLY A 56 20.91 -7.40 11.05
C GLY A 56 22.35 -7.88 11.27
N GLN A 57 23.04 -8.31 10.20
CA GLN A 57 24.46 -8.68 10.26
C GLN A 57 25.34 -7.47 10.61
N ASP A 58 25.15 -6.33 9.95
CA ASP A 58 25.85 -5.08 10.23
C ASP A 58 25.62 -4.60 11.68
N ALA A 59 24.38 -4.68 12.17
CA ALA A 59 24.05 -4.36 13.56
C ALA A 59 24.79 -5.27 14.55
N ARG A 60 24.88 -6.57 14.27
CA ARG A 60 25.62 -7.53 15.08
C ARG A 60 27.12 -7.22 15.10
N GLU A 61 27.72 -6.95 13.95
CA GLU A 61 29.15 -6.59 13.87
C GLU A 61 29.46 -5.33 14.68
N LYS A 62 28.62 -4.29 14.54
CA LYS A 62 28.74 -3.06 15.32
C LYS A 62 28.57 -3.28 16.82
N ALA A 63 27.64 -4.15 17.23
CA ALA A 63 27.47 -4.51 18.64
C ALA A 63 28.71 -5.22 19.21
N VAL A 64 29.33 -6.12 18.43
CA VAL A 64 30.58 -6.79 18.82
C VAL A 64 31.73 -5.80 18.92
N ALA A 65 31.88 -4.89 17.95
CA ALA A 65 32.90 -3.85 18.00
C ALA A 65 32.71 -2.91 19.21
N ALA A 66 31.47 -2.49 19.47
CA ALA A 66 31.14 -1.68 20.64
C ALA A 66 31.48 -2.38 21.96
N ARG A 67 31.27 -3.70 22.05
CA ARG A 67 31.65 -4.48 23.23
C ARG A 67 33.16 -4.44 23.51
N SER A 68 33.99 -4.50 22.47
CA SER A 68 35.44 -4.36 22.64
C SER A 68 35.83 -2.99 23.20
N ILE A 69 35.14 -1.92 22.80
CA ILE A 69 35.38 -0.56 23.31
C ILE A 69 34.93 -0.45 24.77
N ILE A 70 33.79 -1.06 25.10
CA ILE A 70 33.24 -1.12 26.46
C ILE A 70 34.20 -1.87 27.40
N ASP A 71 34.76 -3.00 26.97
CA ASP A 71 35.74 -3.75 27.76
C ASP A 71 37.03 -2.96 28.00
N ASP A 72 37.48 -2.19 27.00
CA ASP A 72 38.64 -1.28 27.17
C ASP A 72 38.32 -0.14 28.13
N SER A 73 37.13 0.46 28.00
CA SER A 73 36.64 1.50 28.90
C SER A 73 36.56 1.01 30.35
N GLY A 74 36.06 -0.22 30.57
CA GLY A 74 36.03 -0.85 31.89
C GLY A 74 37.42 -1.01 32.51
N ARG A 75 38.41 -1.44 31.71
CA ARG A 75 39.82 -1.52 32.17
C ARG A 75 40.39 -0.14 32.53
N GLN A 76 40.11 0.88 31.72
CA GLN A 76 40.57 2.25 31.98
C GLN A 76 39.95 2.85 33.24
N LEU A 77 38.65 2.61 33.48
CA LEU A 77 37.96 3.09 34.69
C LEU A 77 38.48 2.41 35.96
N SER A 78 38.70 1.09 35.90
CA SER A 78 39.29 0.35 37.02
C SER A 78 40.68 0.90 37.39
N ALA A 79 41.52 1.19 36.38
CA ALA A 79 42.81 1.83 36.59
C ALA A 79 42.68 3.24 37.17
N ALA A 80 41.72 4.04 36.69
CA ALA A 80 41.46 5.37 37.23
C ALA A 80 41.01 5.32 38.71
N ASN A 81 40.13 4.37 39.06
CA ASN A 81 39.70 4.17 40.44
C ASN A 81 40.87 3.77 41.35
N SER A 82 41.79 2.89 40.89
CA SER A 82 43.03 2.58 41.61
C SER A 82 43.89 3.82 41.83
N ASN A 83 44.08 4.64 40.80
CA ASN A 83 44.85 5.89 40.92
C ASN A 83 44.24 6.86 41.93
N PHE A 84 42.90 6.94 42.01
CA PHE A 84 42.24 7.77 43.03
C PHE A 84 42.42 7.24 44.44
N VAL A 85 42.39 5.91 44.64
CA VAL A 85 42.70 5.30 45.95
C VAL A 85 44.11 5.68 46.38
N ASP A 86 45.09 5.52 45.49
CA ASP A 86 46.49 5.85 45.75
C ASP A 86 46.67 7.35 46.06
N LEU A 87 45.99 8.23 45.32
CA LEU A 87 46.04 9.67 45.54
C LEU A 87 45.47 10.07 46.91
N ILE A 88 44.33 9.49 47.30
CA ILE A 88 43.71 9.74 48.61
C ILE A 88 44.63 9.27 49.75
N GLU A 89 45.31 8.13 49.57
CA GLU A 89 46.29 7.63 50.54
C GLU A 89 47.53 8.54 50.62
N GLN A 90 48.06 8.99 49.47
CA GLN A 90 49.18 9.94 49.42
C GLN A 90 48.83 11.24 50.13
N VAL A 91 47.65 11.81 49.87
CA VAL A 91 47.15 12.99 50.58
C VAL A 91 47.07 12.76 52.09
N SER A 92 46.53 11.63 52.52
CA SER A 92 46.44 11.29 53.95
C SER A 92 47.82 11.22 54.62
N ARG A 93 48.84 10.69 53.91
CA ARG A 93 50.23 10.68 54.39
C ARG A 93 50.84 12.08 54.48
N ILE A 94 50.55 12.98 53.54
CA ILE A 94 51.04 14.37 53.59
C ILE A 94 50.39 15.11 54.76
N HIS A 95 49.08 14.92 54.98
CA HIS A 95 48.38 15.50 56.13
C HIS A 95 49.06 15.12 57.46
N ALA A 96 49.32 13.83 57.69
CA ALA A 96 49.98 13.35 58.90
C ALA A 96 51.40 13.94 59.08
N ARG A 97 52.14 14.15 57.99
CA ARG A 97 53.47 14.80 58.04
C ARG A 97 53.37 16.28 58.38
N LEU A 98 52.37 16.98 57.87
CA LEU A 98 52.14 18.39 58.20
C LEU A 98 51.69 18.59 59.65
N ASP A 99 50.87 17.69 60.19
CA ASP A 99 50.51 17.70 61.61
C ASP A 99 51.77 17.56 62.49
N GLY A 100 52.64 16.60 62.15
CA GLY A 100 53.92 16.42 62.84
C GLY A 100 54.85 17.63 62.70
N PHE A 101 54.88 18.27 61.53
CA PHE A 101 55.63 19.51 61.30
C PHE A 101 55.09 20.68 62.15
N GLY A 102 53.76 20.80 62.27
CA GLY A 102 53.12 21.77 63.14
C GLY A 102 53.49 21.60 64.62
N GLU A 103 53.52 20.37 65.12
CA GLU A 103 53.97 20.08 66.50
C GLU A 103 55.45 20.39 66.72
N ALA A 104 56.30 20.11 65.72
CA ALA A 104 57.71 20.49 65.76
C ALA A 104 57.86 22.02 65.85
N LEU A 105 57.13 22.79 65.04
CA LEU A 105 57.14 24.25 65.08
C LEU A 105 56.66 24.81 66.44
N LYS A 106 55.62 24.23 67.04
CA LYS A 106 55.16 24.59 68.40
C LYS A 106 56.24 24.37 69.45
N THR A 107 56.97 23.26 69.34
CA THR A 107 58.09 22.96 70.24
C THR A 107 59.21 23.99 70.10
N VAL A 108 59.58 24.34 68.87
CA VAL A 108 60.60 25.38 68.61
C VAL A 108 60.12 26.75 69.11
N ALA A 109 58.84 27.10 68.93
CA ALA A 109 58.25 28.34 69.45
C ALA A 109 58.35 28.41 70.97
N HIS A 110 58.03 27.31 71.66
CA HIS A 110 58.14 27.23 73.11
C HIS A 110 59.58 27.45 73.59
N VAL A 111 60.54 26.74 73.00
CA VAL A 111 61.98 26.90 73.33
C VAL A 111 62.44 28.33 73.07
N THR A 112 62.05 28.92 71.94
CA THR A 112 62.40 30.30 71.58
C THR A 112 61.84 31.32 72.59
N SER A 113 60.59 31.13 73.04
CA SER A 113 59.97 31.95 74.07
C SER A 113 60.69 31.85 75.42
N VAL A 114 61.13 30.64 75.81
CA VAL A 114 61.95 30.43 77.01
C VAL A 114 63.29 31.17 76.89
N ILE A 115 63.97 31.09 75.75
CA ILE A 115 65.24 31.80 75.51
C ILE A 115 65.03 33.32 75.57
N SER A 116 63.95 33.83 74.98
CA SER A 116 63.55 35.24 75.05
C SER A 116 63.35 35.70 76.51
N GLY A 117 62.70 34.85 77.32
CA GLY A 117 62.55 35.06 78.77
C GLY A 117 63.90 35.11 79.51
N ILE A 118 64.82 34.18 79.22
CA ILE A 118 66.17 34.15 79.79
C ILE A 118 66.95 35.41 79.39
N ALA A 119 66.87 35.83 78.12
CA ALA A 119 67.52 37.03 77.61
C ALA A 119 67.00 38.28 78.33
N SER A 120 65.68 38.40 78.52
CA SER A 120 65.05 39.50 79.27
C SER A 120 65.51 39.54 80.73
N GLN A 121 65.55 38.39 81.40
CA GLN A 121 66.03 38.27 82.78
C GLN A 121 67.52 38.59 82.91
N THR A 122 68.33 38.15 81.94
CA THR A 122 69.78 38.43 81.88
C THR A 122 70.04 39.91 81.65
N ASN A 123 69.26 40.56 80.77
CA ASN A 123 69.31 42.00 80.55
C ASN A 123 68.97 42.79 81.82
N LEU A 124 67.97 42.35 82.60
CA LEU A 124 67.63 42.94 83.90
C LEU A 124 68.73 42.75 84.94
N LEU A 125 69.31 41.55 85.03
CA LEU A 125 70.45 41.27 85.91
C LEU A 125 71.67 42.11 85.56
N ALA A 126 72.00 42.22 84.27
CA ALA A 126 73.10 43.04 83.77
C ALA A 126 72.85 44.54 84.01
N LEU A 127 71.60 45.00 83.90
CA LEU A 127 71.22 46.37 84.26
C LEU A 127 71.44 46.64 85.74
N ASN A 128 70.97 45.75 86.63
CA ASN A 128 71.19 45.85 88.07
C ASN A 128 72.68 45.85 88.42
N ALA A 129 73.46 44.98 87.78
CA ALA A 129 74.92 44.93 87.96
C ALA A 129 75.61 46.22 87.46
N THR A 130 75.14 46.81 86.36
CA THR A 130 75.65 48.08 85.86
C THR A 130 75.38 49.23 86.85
N ILE A 131 74.18 49.24 87.44
CA ILE A 131 73.79 50.23 88.47
C ILE A 131 74.69 50.08 89.71
N GLU A 132 74.88 48.86 90.22
CA GLU A 132 75.68 48.63 91.42
C GLU A 132 77.18 48.87 91.18
N ALA A 133 77.68 48.54 89.99
CA ALA A 133 79.05 48.87 89.58
C ALA A 133 79.30 50.38 89.49
N ALA A 134 78.31 51.16 89.03
CA ALA A 134 78.36 52.62 89.07
C ALA A 134 78.34 53.16 90.51
N ARG A 135 77.61 52.48 91.41
CA ARG A 135 77.49 52.82 92.83
C ARG A 135 78.79 52.60 93.62
N ALA A 136 79.59 51.62 93.22
CA ALA A 136 80.91 51.31 93.80
C ALA A 136 82.04 52.27 93.36
N GLY A 137 81.76 53.24 92.46
CA GLY A 137 82.74 54.23 92.00
C GLY A 137 83.94 53.60 91.27
N ASP A 138 85.16 54.05 91.56
CA ASP A 138 86.38 53.59 90.87
C ASP A 138 86.66 52.09 91.04
N ALA A 139 86.26 51.50 92.17
CA ALA A 139 86.41 50.06 92.43
C ALA A 139 85.50 49.19 91.53
N GLY A 140 84.43 49.76 90.97
CA GLY A 140 83.44 49.06 90.14
C GLY A 140 83.69 49.11 88.62
N ARG A 141 84.69 49.86 88.13
CA ARG A 141 84.90 50.10 86.68
C ARG A 141 85.03 48.82 85.85
N GLY A 142 85.76 47.82 86.35
CA GLY A 142 85.90 46.53 85.66
C GLY A 142 84.58 45.77 85.56
N PHE A 143 83.78 45.78 86.62
CA PHE A 143 82.45 45.17 86.65
C PHE A 143 81.46 45.89 85.74
N ALA A 144 81.54 47.22 85.64
CA ALA A 144 80.67 48.01 84.76
C ALA A 144 80.85 47.64 83.28
N VAL A 145 82.10 47.39 82.83
CA VAL A 145 82.38 46.97 81.46
C VAL A 145 81.80 45.59 81.17
N VAL A 146 81.99 44.63 82.07
CA VAL A 146 81.43 43.27 81.92
C VAL A 146 79.90 43.33 81.92
N ALA A 147 79.28 44.09 82.83
CA ALA A 147 77.84 44.23 82.91
C ALA A 147 77.24 44.88 81.63
N ALA A 148 77.91 45.88 81.05
CA ALA A 148 77.50 46.47 79.78
C ALA A 148 77.56 45.47 78.61
N GLU A 149 78.61 44.64 78.55
CA GLU A 149 78.74 43.62 77.51
C GLU A 149 77.69 42.51 77.65
N VAL A 150 77.43 42.03 78.89
CA VAL A 150 76.35 41.06 79.16
C VAL A 150 74.99 41.64 78.80
N LYS A 151 74.74 42.92 79.09
CA LYS A 151 73.51 43.62 78.71
C LYS A 151 73.34 43.64 77.19
N LYS A 152 74.39 43.97 76.45
CA LYS A 152 74.39 43.99 74.98
C LYS A 152 74.10 42.60 74.40
N LEU A 153 74.79 41.55 74.87
CA LEU A 153 74.53 40.16 74.45
C LEU A 153 73.09 39.74 74.71
N ALA A 154 72.52 40.14 75.86
CA ALA A 154 71.14 39.84 76.19
C ALA A 154 70.15 40.55 75.24
N GLN A 155 70.42 41.80 74.86
CA GLN A 155 69.61 42.53 73.87
C GLN A 155 69.72 41.91 72.46
N GLU A 156 70.93 41.53 72.02
CA GLU A 156 71.13 40.84 70.75
C GLU A 156 70.43 39.47 70.73
N THR A 157 70.47 38.74 71.85
CA THR A 157 69.75 37.47 72.00
C THR A 157 68.24 37.67 71.89
N ALA A 158 67.68 38.69 72.54
CA ALA A 158 66.26 39.01 72.47
C ALA A 158 65.81 39.38 71.04
N ALA A 159 66.61 40.19 70.33
CA ALA A 159 66.33 40.54 68.92
C ALA A 159 66.40 39.31 68.00
N ALA A 160 67.37 38.41 68.22
CA ALA A 160 67.49 37.16 67.49
C ALA A 160 66.27 36.24 67.74
N THR A 161 65.85 36.09 69.00
CA THR A 161 64.65 35.28 69.33
C THR A 161 63.37 35.87 68.73
N GLN A 162 63.23 37.20 68.69
CA GLN A 162 62.08 37.84 68.05
C GLN A 162 62.02 37.57 66.53
N THR A 163 63.18 37.54 65.87
CA THR A 163 63.28 37.18 64.45
C THR A 163 62.91 35.72 64.21
N ILE A 164 63.32 34.82 65.11
CA ILE A 164 62.94 33.41 65.08
C ILE A 164 61.44 33.25 65.28
N GLU A 165 60.83 33.95 66.25
CA GLU A 165 59.39 33.93 66.49
C GLU A 165 58.58 34.35 65.26
N GLN A 166 59.00 35.42 64.57
CA GLN A 166 58.37 35.85 63.31
C GLN A 166 58.49 34.79 62.22
N SER A 167 59.66 34.14 62.11
CA SER A 167 59.89 33.08 61.13
C SER A 167 59.03 31.83 61.40
N ILE A 168 58.87 31.45 62.67
CA ILE A 168 58.00 30.33 63.06
C ILE A 168 56.53 30.66 62.77
N ALA A 169 56.10 31.89 63.04
CA ALA A 169 54.73 32.34 62.73
C ALA A 169 54.45 32.26 61.22
N ALA A 170 55.39 32.70 60.37
CA ALA A 170 55.28 32.59 58.93
C ALA A 170 55.20 31.12 58.45
N LEU A 171 56.11 30.27 58.93
CA LEU A 171 56.12 28.83 58.60
C LEU A 171 54.84 28.12 59.06
N THR A 172 54.28 28.51 60.21
CA THR A 172 53.02 27.97 60.71
C THR A 172 51.86 28.38 59.81
N GLY A 173 51.84 29.63 59.34
CA GLY A 173 50.85 30.12 58.37
C GLY A 173 50.93 29.38 57.04
N GLU A 174 52.13 29.17 56.50
CA GLU A 174 52.35 28.39 55.27
C GLU A 174 51.89 26.94 55.43
N ALA A 175 52.24 26.29 56.55
CA ALA A 175 51.80 24.93 56.85
C ALA A 175 50.26 24.82 56.89
N GLY A 176 49.58 25.81 57.51
CA GLY A 176 48.12 25.88 57.52
C GLY A 176 47.51 26.02 56.12
N GLY A 177 48.03 26.93 55.29
CA GLY A 177 47.56 27.09 53.91
C GLY A 177 47.81 25.86 53.03
N MET A 178 48.89 25.12 53.29
CA MET A 178 49.19 23.86 52.64
C MET A 178 48.20 22.77 53.05
N LEU A 179 47.84 22.69 54.33
CA LEU A 179 46.86 21.74 54.87
C LEU A 179 45.45 21.97 54.28
N ASP A 180 45.01 23.22 54.17
CA ASP A 180 43.75 23.58 53.51
C ASP A 180 43.73 23.18 52.03
N SER A 181 44.84 23.40 51.33
CA SER A 181 44.96 23.04 49.91
C SER A 181 44.94 21.53 49.68
N ILE A 182 45.62 20.78 50.56
CA ILE A 182 45.62 19.31 50.53
C ILE A 182 44.23 18.76 50.87
N THR A 183 43.52 19.36 51.82
CA THR A 183 42.16 18.95 52.20
C THR A 183 41.18 19.14 51.04
N ARG A 184 41.26 20.27 50.33
CA ARG A 184 40.50 20.48 49.09
C ARG A 184 40.88 19.49 47.99
N GLY A 185 42.17 19.16 47.86
CA GLY A 185 42.67 18.14 46.96
C GLY A 185 42.09 16.74 47.25
N ALA A 186 42.07 16.31 48.51
CA ALA A 186 41.43 15.07 48.94
C ALA A 186 39.94 15.04 48.58
N GLN A 187 39.22 16.13 48.86
CA GLN A 187 37.80 16.19 48.57
C GLN A 187 37.53 16.06 47.07
N THR A 188 38.32 16.75 46.24
CA THR A 188 38.24 16.67 44.78
C THR A 188 38.52 15.25 44.30
N ALA A 189 39.55 14.58 44.84
CA ALA A 189 39.86 13.20 44.51
C ALA A 189 38.73 12.22 44.89
N ARG A 190 38.09 12.42 46.05
CA ARG A 190 36.93 11.61 46.47
C ARG A 190 35.72 11.80 45.56
N THR A 191 35.42 13.03 45.16
CA THR A 191 34.34 13.31 44.22
C THR A 191 34.62 12.65 42.87
N ALA A 192 35.83 12.82 42.32
CA ALA A 192 36.22 12.19 41.07
C ALA A 192 36.15 10.65 41.14
N GLN A 193 36.56 10.05 42.26
CA GLN A 193 36.40 8.61 42.49
C GLN A 193 34.93 8.17 42.46
N SER A 194 34.04 8.93 43.11
CA SER A 194 32.61 8.65 43.09
C SER A 194 32.02 8.74 41.69
N ASP A 195 32.43 9.74 40.92
CA ASP A 195 31.99 9.92 39.53
C ASP A 195 32.50 8.79 38.64
N THR A 196 33.74 8.34 38.80
CA THR A 196 34.28 7.17 38.10
C THR A 196 33.44 5.91 38.36
N ARG A 197 33.03 5.65 39.61
CA ARG A 197 32.15 4.52 39.94
C ARG A 197 30.78 4.61 39.26
N ASN A 198 30.23 5.82 39.16
CA ASN A 198 28.98 6.03 38.42
C ASN A 198 29.16 5.72 36.92
N ILE A 199 30.31 6.08 36.34
CA ILE A 199 30.63 5.75 34.95
C ILE A 199 30.82 4.24 34.78
N GLU A 200 31.47 3.54 35.72
CA GLU A 200 31.60 2.07 35.71
C GLU A 200 30.24 1.39 35.60
N ALA A 201 29.26 1.80 36.42
CA ALA A 201 27.90 1.27 36.36
C ALA A 201 27.20 1.54 35.00
N LEU A 202 27.46 2.70 34.38
CA LEU A 202 26.95 3.00 33.03
C LEU A 202 27.60 2.11 31.96
N VAL A 203 28.89 1.85 32.08
CA VAL A 203 29.64 0.97 31.17
C VAL A 203 29.16 -0.48 31.27
N GLU A 204 28.90 -0.99 32.47
CA GLU A 204 28.28 -2.31 32.66
C GLU A 204 26.89 -2.40 32.02
N ARG A 205 26.08 -1.35 32.18
CA ARG A 205 24.75 -1.29 31.54
C ARG A 205 24.84 -1.25 30.02
N LEU A 206 25.82 -0.52 29.47
CA LEU A 206 26.12 -0.51 28.03
C LEU A 206 26.54 -1.89 27.53
N ALA A 207 27.34 -2.63 28.30
CA ALA A 207 27.75 -4.00 27.96
C ALA A 207 26.54 -4.92 27.80
N ALA A 208 25.60 -4.87 28.75
CA ALA A 208 24.35 -5.64 28.69
C ALA A 208 23.50 -5.29 27.46
N LEU A 209 23.34 -3.98 27.17
CA LEU A 209 22.60 -3.52 25.99
C LEU A 209 23.21 -4.01 24.67
N MET A 210 24.54 -4.08 24.58
CA MET A 210 25.23 -4.60 23.38
C MET A 210 25.07 -6.12 23.23
N LEU A 211 25.03 -6.87 24.34
CA LEU A 211 24.71 -8.30 24.31
C LEU A 211 23.27 -8.54 23.83
N ASP A 212 22.31 -7.79 24.36
CA ASP A 212 20.91 -7.88 23.95
C ASP A 212 20.73 -7.51 22.47
N LEU A 213 21.41 -6.46 22.00
CA LEU A 213 21.39 -6.05 20.60
C LEU A 213 21.92 -7.16 19.67
N SER A 214 23.00 -7.84 20.06
CA SER A 214 23.55 -8.97 19.30
C SER A 214 22.56 -10.15 19.25
N GLY A 215 21.91 -10.48 20.37
CA GLY A 215 20.92 -11.56 20.43
C GLY A 215 19.64 -11.24 19.65
N ASN A 216 19.18 -10.00 19.73
CA ASN A 216 18.04 -9.52 18.94
C ASN A 216 18.33 -9.57 17.44
N SER A 217 19.54 -9.17 17.02
CA SER A 217 19.95 -9.22 15.62
C SER A 217 19.95 -10.65 15.07
N GLU A 218 20.37 -11.64 15.87
CA GLU A 218 20.32 -13.06 15.51
C GLU A 218 18.87 -13.57 15.40
N THR A 219 18.01 -13.19 16.34
CA THR A 219 16.58 -13.52 16.29
C THR A 219 15.90 -12.93 15.05
N VAL A 220 16.24 -11.70 14.68
CA VAL A 220 15.75 -11.05 13.46
C VAL A 220 16.21 -11.83 12.23
N ALA A 221 17.50 -12.17 12.13
CA ALA A 221 18.03 -12.95 11.02
C ALA A 221 17.31 -14.30 10.85
N GLN A 222 17.05 -15.01 11.95
CA GLN A 222 16.30 -16.28 11.90
C GLN A 222 14.87 -16.09 11.40
N ARG A 223 14.15 -15.08 11.89
CA ARG A 223 12.76 -14.79 11.48
C ARG A 223 12.69 -14.40 9.99
N ILE A 224 13.67 -13.63 9.52
CA ILE A 224 13.81 -13.28 8.11
C ILE A 224 14.05 -14.52 7.26
N GLY A 225 14.90 -15.46 7.71
CA GLY A 225 15.08 -16.75 7.04
C GLY A 225 13.77 -17.51 6.86
N SER A 226 12.96 -17.61 7.90
CA SER A 226 11.62 -18.22 7.82
C SER A 226 10.68 -17.47 6.87
N MET A 227 10.68 -16.13 6.91
CA MET A 227 9.86 -15.29 6.04
C MET A 227 10.22 -15.48 4.55
N VAL A 228 11.51 -15.49 4.21
CA VAL A 228 11.98 -15.76 2.85
C VAL A 228 11.58 -17.16 2.40
N GLY A 229 11.66 -18.16 3.29
CA GLY A 229 11.16 -19.51 3.04
C GLY A 229 9.67 -19.54 2.68
N SER A 230 8.82 -18.91 3.50
CA SER A 230 7.37 -18.82 3.25
C SER A 230 7.05 -18.06 1.96
N ALA A 231 7.81 -16.99 1.63
CA ALA A 231 7.66 -16.29 0.35
C ALA A 231 7.98 -17.22 -0.84
N GLY A 232 8.99 -18.09 -0.70
CA GLY A 232 9.32 -19.12 -1.68
C GLY A 232 8.21 -20.16 -1.87
N GLU A 233 7.59 -20.62 -0.79
CA GLU A 233 6.44 -21.52 -0.83
C GLU A 233 5.22 -20.87 -1.50
N ILE A 234 4.91 -19.62 -1.15
CA ILE A 234 3.84 -18.83 -1.78
C ILE A 234 4.07 -18.74 -3.29
N ARG A 235 5.29 -18.40 -3.73
CA ARG A 235 5.62 -18.30 -5.15
C ARG A 235 5.43 -19.63 -5.88
N THR A 236 5.77 -20.74 -5.23
CA THR A 236 5.58 -22.10 -5.78
C THR A 236 4.10 -22.43 -5.91
N GLY A 237 3.29 -22.13 -4.90
CA GLY A 237 1.84 -22.29 -4.94
C GLY A 237 1.16 -21.41 -6.01
N LEU A 238 1.62 -20.18 -6.17
CA LEU A 238 1.13 -19.26 -7.20
C LEU A 238 1.49 -19.74 -8.61
N ALA A 239 2.67 -20.32 -8.81
CA ALA A 239 3.04 -20.91 -10.10
C ALA A 239 2.13 -22.10 -10.47
N ALA A 240 1.80 -22.96 -9.49
CA ALA A 240 0.83 -24.03 -9.70
C ALA A 240 -0.57 -23.46 -10.02
N LEU A 241 -1.01 -22.44 -9.28
CA LEU A 241 -2.31 -21.80 -9.50
C LEU A 241 -2.39 -21.10 -10.87
N ALA A 242 -1.30 -20.47 -11.32
CA ALA A 242 -1.20 -19.88 -12.65
C ALA A 242 -1.37 -20.94 -13.75
N SER A 243 -0.71 -22.09 -13.60
CA SER A 243 -0.87 -23.22 -14.52
C SER A 243 -2.33 -23.69 -14.59
N THR A 244 -2.97 -23.89 -13.43
CA THR A 244 -4.39 -24.28 -13.38
C THR A 244 -5.32 -23.22 -13.97
N SER A 245 -5.03 -21.93 -13.76
CA SER A 245 -5.80 -20.83 -14.33
C SER A 245 -5.72 -20.83 -15.87
N ASN A 246 -4.53 -21.08 -16.42
CA ASN A 246 -4.32 -21.21 -17.86
C ASN A 246 -5.04 -22.44 -18.45
N ASP A 247 -5.01 -23.58 -17.74
CA ASP A 247 -5.74 -24.78 -18.13
C ASP A 247 -7.26 -24.55 -18.13
N ASN A 248 -7.77 -23.82 -17.13
CA ASN A 248 -9.17 -23.42 -17.04
C ASN A 248 -9.57 -22.50 -18.20
N ALA A 249 -8.76 -21.49 -18.52
CA ALA A 249 -9.00 -20.60 -19.66
C ALA A 249 -9.10 -21.39 -20.97
N GLY A 250 -8.16 -22.32 -21.20
CA GLY A 250 -8.19 -23.21 -22.35
C GLY A 250 -9.42 -24.13 -22.35
N GLY A 251 -9.83 -24.64 -21.19
CA GLY A 251 -11.03 -25.45 -21.01
C GLY A 251 -12.32 -24.69 -21.35
N LEU A 252 -12.45 -23.45 -20.88
CA LEU A 252 -13.59 -22.58 -21.17
C LEU A 252 -13.68 -22.21 -22.63
N HIS A 253 -12.55 -21.94 -23.29
CA HIS A 253 -12.54 -21.65 -24.71
C HIS A 253 -13.06 -22.84 -25.55
N ARG A 254 -12.62 -24.07 -25.21
CA ARG A 254 -13.15 -25.30 -25.83
C ARG A 254 -14.63 -25.51 -25.55
N LEU A 255 -15.07 -25.24 -24.31
CA LEU A 255 -16.47 -25.40 -23.91
C LEU A 255 -17.37 -24.39 -24.64
N SER A 256 -16.94 -23.14 -24.75
CA SER A 256 -17.63 -22.09 -25.51
C SER A 256 -17.82 -22.50 -26.98
N GLY A 257 -16.77 -23.02 -27.62
CA GLY A 257 -16.85 -23.53 -29.00
C GLY A 257 -17.88 -24.67 -29.14
N ARG A 258 -17.84 -25.66 -28.23
CA ARG A 258 -18.79 -26.79 -28.25
C ARG A 258 -20.24 -26.36 -28.03
N ILE A 259 -20.48 -25.40 -27.13
CA ILE A 259 -21.83 -24.90 -26.88
C ILE A 259 -22.35 -24.08 -28.06
N THR A 260 -21.48 -23.32 -28.72
CA THR A 260 -21.86 -22.59 -29.94
C THR A 260 -22.31 -23.56 -31.04
N SER A 261 -21.53 -24.61 -31.31
CA SER A 261 -21.95 -25.66 -32.25
C SER A 261 -23.24 -26.36 -31.82
N ALA A 262 -23.41 -26.65 -30.53
CA ALA A 262 -24.66 -27.25 -30.03
C ALA A 262 -25.88 -26.33 -30.21
N SER A 263 -25.70 -25.02 -30.06
CA SER A 263 -26.75 -24.02 -30.30
C SER A 263 -27.13 -23.96 -31.78
N GLU A 264 -26.13 -23.98 -32.67
CA GLU A 264 -26.32 -24.04 -34.13
C GLU A 264 -27.06 -25.33 -34.55
N ASP A 265 -26.62 -26.50 -34.07
CA ASP A 265 -27.25 -27.79 -34.33
C ASP A 265 -28.71 -27.81 -33.86
N THR A 266 -28.98 -27.20 -32.70
CA THR A 266 -30.33 -27.15 -32.14
C THR A 266 -31.27 -26.26 -32.96
N ASN A 267 -30.77 -25.12 -33.45
CA ASN A 267 -31.53 -24.28 -34.38
C ASN A 267 -31.79 -25.00 -35.71
N LEU A 268 -30.81 -25.75 -36.23
CA LEU A 268 -30.95 -26.53 -37.45
C LEU A 268 -31.99 -27.66 -37.30
N LEU A 269 -32.01 -28.34 -36.15
CA LEU A 269 -33.04 -29.36 -35.84
C LEU A 269 -34.45 -28.74 -35.79
N LEU A 270 -34.59 -27.55 -35.19
CA LEU A 270 -35.86 -26.83 -35.16
C LEU A 270 -36.32 -26.47 -36.58
N GLN A 271 -35.39 -26.02 -37.43
CA GLN A 271 -35.65 -25.75 -38.85
C GLN A 271 -36.12 -27.00 -39.60
N TYR A 272 -35.40 -28.12 -39.49
CA TYR A 272 -35.78 -29.37 -40.17
C TYR A 272 -37.14 -29.91 -39.69
N LEU A 273 -37.45 -29.80 -38.40
CA LEU A 273 -38.75 -30.19 -37.88
C LEU A 273 -39.87 -29.32 -38.47
N ALA A 274 -39.64 -28.03 -38.56
CA ALA A 274 -40.60 -27.10 -39.17
C ALA A 274 -40.81 -27.39 -40.66
N GLU A 275 -39.75 -27.74 -41.41
CA GLU A 275 -39.82 -28.07 -42.83
C GLU A 275 -40.45 -29.45 -43.11
N SER A 276 -40.40 -30.38 -42.15
CA SER A 276 -40.93 -31.74 -42.31
C SER A 276 -42.46 -31.82 -42.45
N GLY A 277 -43.17 -30.70 -42.27
CA GLY A 277 -44.64 -30.63 -42.35
C GLY A 277 -45.37 -31.21 -41.14
N VAL A 278 -44.64 -31.61 -40.09
CA VAL A 278 -45.22 -32.02 -38.80
C VAL A 278 -45.73 -30.79 -38.07
N ASP A 279 -46.93 -30.87 -37.50
CA ASP A 279 -47.47 -29.80 -36.66
C ASP A 279 -46.65 -29.71 -35.35
N ILE A 280 -45.99 -28.58 -35.18
CA ILE A 280 -45.18 -28.22 -34.01
C ILE A 280 -45.81 -27.00 -33.33
N PRO A 281 -45.49 -26.71 -32.06
CA PRO A 281 -46.04 -25.53 -31.37
C PRO A 281 -45.86 -24.22 -32.14
N ASP A 282 -44.79 -24.14 -32.94
CA ASP A 282 -44.43 -22.99 -33.76
C ASP A 282 -45.15 -22.96 -35.13
N SER A 283 -45.80 -24.04 -35.58
CA SER A 283 -46.47 -24.14 -36.89
C SER A 283 -47.57 -23.09 -37.13
N PRO A 284 -48.39 -22.69 -36.14
CA PRO A 284 -49.33 -21.58 -36.30
C PRO A 284 -48.63 -20.24 -36.63
N TYR A 285 -47.49 -19.97 -36.00
CA TYR A 285 -46.70 -18.75 -36.23
C TYR A 285 -46.04 -18.79 -37.61
N ILE A 286 -45.49 -19.95 -38.00
CA ILE A 286 -44.87 -20.15 -39.31
C ILE A 286 -45.88 -19.93 -40.44
N ARG A 287 -47.05 -20.60 -40.37
CA ARG A 287 -48.13 -20.42 -41.36
C ARG A 287 -48.57 -18.97 -41.45
N PHE A 288 -48.79 -18.33 -40.31
CA PHE A 288 -49.18 -16.93 -40.25
C PHE A 288 -48.15 -16.00 -40.89
N CYS A 289 -46.85 -16.23 -40.65
CA CYS A 289 -45.78 -15.44 -41.23
C CYS A 289 -45.70 -15.62 -42.75
N LEU A 290 -45.83 -16.85 -43.25
CA LEU A 290 -45.85 -17.15 -44.68
C LEU A 290 -47.07 -16.49 -45.37
N GLU A 291 -48.26 -16.64 -44.81
CA GLU A 291 -49.49 -16.01 -45.33
C GLU A 291 -49.40 -14.47 -45.29
N SER A 292 -48.76 -13.92 -44.26
CA SER A 292 -48.55 -12.48 -44.13
C SER A 292 -47.53 -11.95 -45.13
N ALA A 293 -46.44 -12.69 -45.36
CA ALA A 293 -45.45 -12.38 -46.38
C ALA A 293 -46.08 -12.41 -47.78
N GLU A 294 -46.86 -13.45 -48.09
CA GLU A 294 -47.58 -13.57 -49.36
C GLU A 294 -48.61 -12.45 -49.55
N ALA A 295 -49.36 -12.09 -48.51
CA ALA A 295 -50.35 -11.02 -48.60
C ALA A 295 -49.71 -9.65 -48.85
N VAL A 296 -48.56 -9.38 -48.23
CA VAL A 296 -47.80 -8.14 -48.46
C VAL A 296 -47.17 -8.15 -49.85
N ALA A 297 -46.60 -9.27 -50.29
CA ALA A 297 -46.12 -9.42 -51.66
C ALA A 297 -47.24 -9.16 -52.67
N GLY A 298 -48.41 -9.79 -52.51
CA GLY A 298 -49.57 -9.59 -53.37
C GLY A 298 -50.13 -8.17 -53.35
N ALA A 299 -50.01 -7.44 -52.23
CA ALA A 299 -50.36 -6.02 -52.17
C ALA A 299 -49.41 -5.16 -53.02
N ILE A 300 -48.11 -5.45 -52.97
CA ILE A 300 -47.10 -4.78 -53.79
C ILE A 300 -47.32 -5.13 -55.27
N GLU A 301 -47.54 -6.40 -55.61
CA GLU A 301 -47.78 -6.85 -56.98
C GLU A 301 -49.04 -6.23 -57.59
N ARG A 302 -50.15 -6.13 -56.83
CA ARG A 302 -51.34 -5.40 -57.27
C ARG A 302 -51.05 -3.93 -57.53
N ALA A 303 -50.26 -3.28 -56.68
CA ALA A 303 -49.87 -1.89 -56.91
C ALA A 303 -49.03 -1.71 -58.17
N ILE A 304 -48.17 -2.69 -58.50
CA ILE A 304 -47.44 -2.71 -59.77
C ILE A 304 -48.41 -2.86 -60.95
N MET A 305 -49.36 -3.80 -60.88
CA MET A 305 -50.35 -4.01 -61.94
C MET A 305 -51.25 -2.78 -62.17
N GLU A 306 -51.60 -2.09 -61.09
CA GLU A 306 -52.43 -0.87 -61.12
C GLU A 306 -51.63 0.40 -61.49
N GLY A 307 -50.31 0.28 -61.72
CA GLY A 307 -49.45 1.41 -62.08
C GLY A 307 -49.21 2.41 -60.95
N ARG A 308 -49.46 2.02 -59.68
CA ARG A 308 -49.22 2.86 -58.50
C ARG A 308 -47.75 2.92 -58.09
N ILE A 309 -46.97 1.92 -58.48
CA ILE A 309 -45.51 1.83 -58.28
C ILE A 309 -44.92 0.96 -59.38
N SER A 310 -43.74 1.29 -59.89
CA SER A 310 -43.02 0.44 -60.82
C SER A 310 -42.23 -0.65 -60.09
N GLU A 311 -41.93 -1.75 -60.79
CA GLU A 311 -41.07 -2.79 -60.23
C GLU A 311 -39.66 -2.25 -59.88
N ALA A 312 -39.13 -1.31 -60.67
CA ALA A 312 -37.85 -0.66 -60.37
C ALA A 312 -37.90 0.12 -59.04
N GLU A 313 -38.99 0.82 -58.75
CA GLU A 313 -39.18 1.56 -57.49
C GLU A 313 -39.36 0.65 -56.27
N VAL A 314 -39.93 -0.56 -56.45
CA VAL A 314 -40.04 -1.55 -55.36
C VAL A 314 -38.67 -2.06 -54.93
N PHE A 315 -37.76 -2.25 -55.87
CA PHE A 315 -36.42 -2.79 -55.65
C PHE A 315 -35.32 -1.73 -55.61
N SER A 316 -35.67 -0.44 -55.63
CA SER A 316 -34.70 0.65 -55.58
C SER A 316 -33.86 0.59 -54.31
N GLU A 317 -32.62 1.07 -54.41
CA GLU A 317 -31.71 1.25 -53.27
C GLU A 317 -31.58 2.74 -52.91
N ASP A 318 -32.41 3.59 -53.55
CA ASP A 318 -32.47 5.04 -53.32
C ASP A 318 -33.36 5.36 -52.11
N TYR A 319 -32.80 5.21 -50.91
CA TYR A 319 -33.45 5.59 -49.66
C TYR A 319 -33.34 7.11 -49.45
N SER A 320 -34.47 7.83 -49.40
CA SER A 320 -34.48 9.28 -49.24
C SER A 320 -34.47 9.66 -47.75
N PRO A 321 -33.40 10.27 -47.21
CA PRO A 321 -33.33 10.59 -45.78
C PRO A 321 -34.36 11.65 -45.39
N ILE A 322 -34.94 11.51 -44.21
CA ILE A 322 -35.89 12.46 -43.61
C ILE A 322 -35.08 13.50 -42.82
N PRO A 323 -35.03 14.78 -43.24
CA PRO A 323 -34.24 15.79 -42.56
C PRO A 323 -34.65 15.98 -41.11
N GLY A 324 -33.67 16.17 -40.21
CA GLY A 324 -33.92 16.42 -38.79
C GLY A 324 -34.21 15.17 -37.95
N THR A 325 -34.04 13.96 -38.52
CA THR A 325 -34.16 12.70 -37.79
C THR A 325 -32.79 12.18 -37.31
N HIS A 326 -32.73 11.66 -36.08
CA HIS A 326 -31.55 11.02 -35.49
C HIS A 326 -31.98 9.91 -34.49
N PRO A 327 -31.66 8.61 -34.75
CA PRO A 327 -31.01 8.08 -35.95
C PRO A 327 -31.77 8.41 -37.25
N VAL A 328 -31.05 8.49 -38.37
CA VAL A 328 -31.64 8.92 -39.66
C VAL A 328 -32.73 7.93 -40.10
N GLN A 329 -33.94 8.43 -40.33
CA GLN A 329 -35.04 7.71 -40.96
C GLN A 329 -35.05 8.00 -42.46
N TYR A 330 -35.51 7.03 -43.25
CA TYR A 330 -35.59 7.10 -44.70
C TYR A 330 -36.99 6.80 -45.21
N ASN A 331 -37.38 7.52 -46.26
CA ASN A 331 -38.55 7.23 -47.07
C ASN A 331 -38.16 6.29 -48.22
N HIS A 332 -39.05 5.35 -48.53
CA HIS A 332 -38.92 4.47 -49.69
C HIS A 332 -40.29 4.31 -50.39
N PRO A 333 -40.37 4.34 -51.75
CA PRO A 333 -41.63 4.29 -52.48
C PRO A 333 -42.53 3.07 -52.17
N VAL A 334 -41.93 1.92 -51.83
CA VAL A 334 -42.67 0.69 -51.48
C VAL A 334 -43.44 0.81 -50.16
N GLN A 335 -42.98 1.67 -49.23
CA GLN A 335 -43.53 1.78 -47.88
C GLN A 335 -45.04 2.12 -47.87
N PRO A 336 -45.52 3.21 -48.50
CA PRO A 336 -46.95 3.54 -48.52
C PRO A 336 -47.81 2.46 -49.19
N VAL A 337 -47.25 1.70 -50.13
CA VAL A 337 -47.93 0.62 -50.83
C VAL A 337 -48.17 -0.58 -49.92
N MET A 338 -47.15 -1.00 -49.18
CA MET A 338 -47.23 -2.17 -48.31
C MET A 338 -47.87 -1.88 -46.95
N LEU A 339 -47.79 -0.64 -46.47
CA LEU A 339 -48.19 -0.25 -45.11
C LEU A 339 -49.61 -0.68 -44.73
N PRO A 340 -50.67 -0.48 -45.53
CA PRO A 340 -52.02 -0.88 -45.14
C PRO A 340 -52.16 -2.39 -44.88
N THR A 341 -51.58 -3.21 -45.77
CA THR A 341 -51.61 -4.67 -45.62
C THR A 341 -50.71 -5.15 -44.50
N ALA A 342 -49.50 -4.60 -44.38
CA ALA A 342 -48.57 -4.89 -43.29
C ALA A 342 -49.18 -4.57 -41.92
N ARG A 343 -49.87 -3.43 -41.79
CA ARG A 343 -50.60 -3.03 -40.56
C ARG A 343 -51.74 -3.99 -40.23
N ALA A 344 -52.55 -4.36 -41.20
CA ALA A 344 -53.62 -5.34 -40.99
C ALA A 344 -53.07 -6.69 -40.50
N ARG A 345 -51.94 -7.14 -41.06
CA ARG A 345 -51.25 -8.34 -40.59
C ARG A 345 -50.66 -8.16 -39.19
N GLN A 346 -50.06 -7.03 -38.84
CA GLN A 346 -49.57 -6.78 -37.48
C GLN A 346 -50.70 -6.79 -36.43
N GLU A 347 -51.87 -6.23 -36.74
CA GLU A 347 -53.02 -6.29 -35.82
C GLU A 347 -53.55 -7.72 -35.65
N LEU A 348 -53.56 -8.52 -36.71
CA LEU A 348 -53.83 -9.96 -36.58
C LEU A 348 -52.75 -10.68 -35.78
N ALA A 349 -51.48 -10.31 -35.92
CA ALA A 349 -50.39 -10.90 -35.16
C ALA A 349 -50.60 -10.74 -33.65
N ARG A 350 -51.24 -9.65 -33.20
CA ARG A 350 -51.55 -9.41 -31.77
C ARG A 350 -52.46 -10.46 -31.15
N THR A 351 -53.20 -11.23 -31.96
CA THR A 351 -54.03 -12.32 -31.44
C THR A 351 -53.22 -13.57 -31.12
N TYR A 352 -51.95 -13.63 -31.52
CA TYR A 352 -51.05 -14.74 -31.20
C TYR A 352 -50.43 -14.54 -29.83
N SER A 353 -50.45 -15.61 -29.02
CA SER A 353 -49.93 -15.57 -27.65
C SER A 353 -48.45 -15.25 -27.63
N GLY A 354 -48.04 -14.41 -26.68
CA GLY A 354 -46.63 -14.04 -26.48
C GLY A 354 -46.01 -13.23 -27.60
N LEU A 355 -46.77 -12.64 -28.53
CA LEU A 355 -46.22 -11.74 -29.55
C LEU A 355 -45.32 -10.68 -28.89
N PHE A 356 -44.08 -10.61 -29.34
CA PHE A 356 -43.13 -9.57 -28.96
C PHE A 356 -43.10 -8.44 -30.00
N GLY A 357 -43.23 -8.79 -31.29
CA GLY A 357 -43.34 -7.81 -32.34
C GLY A 357 -43.21 -8.41 -33.74
N MET A 358 -43.68 -7.67 -34.73
CA MET A 358 -43.63 -8.05 -36.14
C MET A 358 -43.16 -6.89 -37.00
N THR A 359 -42.18 -7.13 -37.87
CA THR A 359 -41.56 -6.10 -38.72
C THR A 359 -41.38 -6.58 -40.15
N PHE A 360 -41.31 -5.64 -41.08
CA PHE A 360 -41.04 -5.87 -42.49
C PHE A 360 -39.79 -5.08 -42.87
N THR A 361 -38.77 -5.80 -43.32
CA THR A 361 -37.43 -5.25 -43.55
C THR A 361 -36.95 -5.71 -44.91
N ASP A 362 -36.42 -4.81 -45.74
CA ASP A 362 -35.93 -5.20 -47.05
C ASP A 362 -34.54 -5.89 -46.97
N ARG A 363 -34.06 -6.38 -48.12
CA ARG A 363 -32.76 -7.07 -48.25
C ARG A 363 -31.53 -6.23 -47.85
N ASN A 364 -31.67 -4.91 -47.73
CA ASN A 364 -30.63 -3.97 -47.33
C ASN A 364 -30.76 -3.52 -45.86
N ALA A 365 -31.60 -4.23 -45.08
CA ALA A 365 -31.91 -3.95 -43.69
C ALA A 365 -32.71 -2.65 -43.46
N TYR A 366 -33.41 -2.13 -44.48
CA TYR A 366 -34.34 -1.02 -44.32
C TYR A 366 -35.65 -1.50 -43.70
N GLY A 367 -35.93 -1.04 -42.48
CA GLY A 367 -37.14 -1.34 -41.71
C GLY A 367 -38.36 -0.61 -42.25
N ALA A 368 -38.89 -1.07 -43.39
CA ALA A 368 -40.00 -0.44 -44.09
C ALA A 368 -41.25 -0.28 -43.21
N VAL A 369 -41.61 -1.30 -42.43
CA VAL A 369 -42.78 -1.25 -41.54
C VAL A 369 -42.43 -1.87 -40.18
N ALA A 370 -42.33 -1.04 -39.14
CA ALA A 370 -42.15 -1.47 -37.76
C ALA A 370 -43.52 -1.62 -37.06
N MET A 371 -43.59 -2.15 -35.83
CA MET A 371 -44.85 -2.14 -35.05
C MET A 371 -45.34 -0.71 -34.78
N PRO A 372 -46.65 -0.46 -34.63
CA PRO A 372 -47.18 0.89 -34.34
C PRO A 372 -46.52 1.57 -33.13
N GLU A 373 -46.36 0.85 -32.02
CA GLU A 373 -45.67 1.28 -30.79
C GLU A 373 -44.16 1.52 -30.94
N ARG A 374 -43.60 1.15 -32.10
CA ARG A 374 -42.20 1.38 -32.50
C ARG A 374 -42.12 2.27 -33.75
N SER A 375 -43.19 2.99 -34.07
CA SER A 375 -43.29 3.87 -35.24
C SER A 375 -43.68 5.31 -34.83
N HIS A 376 -43.32 5.74 -33.62
CA HIS A 376 -43.61 7.08 -33.15
C HIS A 376 -42.74 8.13 -33.85
N THR A 377 -43.19 9.39 -33.87
CA THR A 377 -42.37 10.53 -34.28
C THR A 377 -41.18 10.69 -33.32
N GLN A 378 -39.99 10.93 -33.88
CA GLN A 378 -38.79 11.14 -33.09
C GLN A 378 -38.88 12.37 -32.18
N ARG A 379 -38.26 12.27 -31.01
CA ARG A 379 -38.06 13.37 -30.06
C ARG A 379 -36.72 14.03 -30.35
N THR A 380 -36.72 15.36 -30.43
CA THR A 380 -35.50 16.13 -30.69
C THR A 380 -34.48 15.93 -29.56
N GLY A 381 -33.29 15.42 -29.89
CA GLY A 381 -32.17 15.25 -28.96
C GLY A 381 -32.20 14.02 -28.06
N ASP A 382 -33.13 13.08 -28.26
CA ASP A 382 -33.28 11.87 -27.43
C ASP A 382 -33.02 10.60 -28.26
N ASP A 383 -31.74 10.36 -28.56
CA ASP A 383 -31.29 9.25 -29.42
C ASP A 383 -31.63 7.87 -28.87
N VAL A 384 -31.59 7.72 -27.54
CA VAL A 384 -31.90 6.46 -26.85
C VAL A 384 -33.38 6.13 -27.03
N TRP A 385 -34.26 7.10 -26.79
CA TRP A 385 -35.70 6.91 -27.01
C TRP A 385 -36.02 6.68 -28.49
N ASN A 386 -35.44 7.48 -29.39
CA ASN A 386 -35.68 7.39 -30.83
C ASN A 386 -35.28 6.01 -31.39
N SER A 387 -34.14 5.47 -30.95
CA SER A 387 -33.65 4.16 -31.40
C SER A 387 -34.57 3.00 -31.02
N GLU A 388 -35.35 3.13 -29.94
CA GLU A 388 -36.26 2.07 -29.49
C GLU A 388 -37.71 2.26 -29.99
N HIS A 389 -38.20 3.51 -30.05
CA HIS A 389 -39.62 3.83 -30.28
C HIS A 389 -39.93 4.41 -31.68
N SER A 390 -38.92 4.79 -32.47
CA SER A 390 -39.06 5.39 -33.81
C SER A 390 -38.30 4.58 -34.87
N ARG A 391 -38.63 3.30 -34.97
CA ARG A 391 -37.88 2.30 -35.76
C ARG A 391 -38.32 2.17 -37.22
N GLN A 392 -39.52 2.65 -37.57
CA GLN A 392 -39.97 2.63 -38.95
C GLN A 392 -39.11 3.57 -39.80
N GLY A 393 -38.64 3.08 -40.95
CA GLY A 393 -37.79 3.83 -41.85
C GLY A 393 -36.31 3.85 -41.47
N LEU A 394 -35.88 3.16 -40.40
CA LEU A 394 -34.45 3.03 -40.09
C LEU A 394 -33.78 1.97 -40.98
N ILE A 395 -32.50 2.18 -41.29
CA ILE A 395 -31.64 1.11 -41.80
C ILE A 395 -30.88 0.52 -40.61
N PHE A 396 -31.10 -0.76 -40.33
CA PHE A 396 -30.52 -1.41 -39.16
C PHE A 396 -29.08 -1.85 -39.43
N ASP A 397 -28.14 -1.33 -38.63
CA ASP A 397 -26.71 -1.68 -38.73
C ASP A 397 -26.29 -2.72 -37.68
N PHE A 398 -27.02 -3.83 -37.62
CA PHE A 398 -26.66 -4.99 -36.81
C PHE A 398 -26.28 -6.14 -37.73
N ALA A 399 -25.12 -6.77 -37.49
CA ALA A 399 -24.60 -7.86 -38.32
C ALA A 399 -25.63 -8.98 -38.52
N ASP A 400 -26.26 -9.42 -37.42
CA ASP A 400 -27.31 -10.43 -37.44
C ASP A 400 -28.52 -10.03 -38.28
N THR A 401 -28.95 -8.76 -38.21
CA THR A 401 -30.09 -8.27 -38.99
C THR A 401 -29.77 -8.24 -40.47
N ARG A 402 -28.57 -7.79 -40.86
CA ARG A 402 -28.13 -7.76 -42.27
C ARG A 402 -28.08 -9.16 -42.88
N GLU A 403 -27.64 -10.15 -42.12
CA GLU A 403 -27.63 -11.54 -42.61
C GLU A 403 -29.04 -12.14 -42.68
N GLN A 404 -29.89 -11.87 -41.68
CA GLN A 404 -31.28 -12.34 -41.70
C GLN A 404 -32.08 -11.79 -42.88
N CYS A 405 -31.88 -10.51 -43.24
CA CYS A 405 -32.57 -9.87 -44.35
C CYS A 405 -32.24 -10.47 -45.72
N LYS A 406 -31.24 -11.34 -45.82
CA LYS A 406 -30.85 -12.05 -47.04
C LYS A 406 -31.41 -13.46 -47.13
N ILE A 407 -32.16 -13.93 -46.12
CA ILE A 407 -32.77 -15.27 -46.10
C ILE A 407 -33.80 -15.37 -47.22
N THR A 408 -33.52 -16.19 -48.23
CA THR A 408 -34.42 -16.44 -49.38
C THR A 408 -35.25 -17.71 -49.23
N GLN A 409 -34.98 -18.55 -48.22
CA GLN A 409 -35.82 -19.69 -47.90
C GLN A 409 -37.24 -19.21 -47.52
N PRO A 410 -38.30 -20.02 -47.73
CA PRO A 410 -39.66 -19.60 -47.42
C PRO A 410 -39.80 -19.08 -45.98
N PHE A 411 -39.18 -19.78 -45.03
CA PHE A 411 -39.03 -19.28 -43.68
C PHE A 411 -37.76 -19.83 -43.00
N CYS A 412 -37.34 -19.16 -41.93
CA CYS A 412 -36.36 -19.62 -40.96
C CYS A 412 -36.94 -19.45 -39.55
N ILE A 413 -36.78 -20.44 -38.68
CA ILE A 413 -37.12 -20.35 -37.27
C ILE A 413 -35.86 -20.44 -36.41
N LYS A 414 -35.77 -19.56 -35.41
CA LYS A 414 -34.66 -19.58 -34.45
C LYS A 414 -35.09 -19.14 -33.06
N ALA A 415 -34.42 -19.67 -32.04
CA ALA A 415 -34.49 -19.15 -30.68
C ALA A 415 -33.33 -18.19 -30.43
N TYR A 416 -33.58 -17.09 -29.73
CA TYR A 416 -32.53 -16.13 -29.37
C TYR A 416 -32.84 -15.41 -28.05
N ARG A 417 -31.78 -14.94 -27.40
CA ARG A 417 -31.87 -14.10 -26.19
C ARG A 417 -31.93 -12.64 -26.59
N ARG A 418 -32.90 -11.91 -26.05
CA ARG A 418 -32.99 -10.46 -26.18
C ARG A 418 -32.83 -9.81 -24.81
N PRO A 419 -31.75 -9.06 -24.59
CA PRO A 419 -31.68 -8.13 -23.46
C PRO A 419 -32.81 -7.11 -23.62
N THR A 420 -33.62 -6.93 -22.58
CA THR A 420 -34.58 -5.84 -22.50
C THR A 420 -33.89 -4.57 -22.01
N ALA A 421 -34.53 -3.41 -22.22
CA ALA A 421 -34.01 -2.13 -21.76
C ALA A 421 -33.84 -2.05 -20.23
N GLU A 422 -34.51 -2.93 -19.48
CA GLU A 422 -34.50 -3.01 -18.02
C GLU A 422 -33.43 -3.99 -17.47
N GLY A 423 -32.65 -4.62 -18.36
CA GLY A 423 -31.59 -5.57 -17.99
C GLY A 423 -32.05 -7.01 -17.82
N GLU A 424 -33.36 -7.28 -17.87
CA GLU A 424 -33.89 -8.64 -17.93
C GLU A 424 -33.65 -9.26 -19.32
N ILE A 425 -33.30 -10.54 -19.36
CA ILE A 425 -33.11 -11.27 -20.61
C ILE A 425 -34.40 -12.03 -20.89
N VAL A 426 -35.08 -11.64 -21.97
CA VAL A 426 -36.26 -12.36 -22.45
C VAL A 426 -35.83 -13.30 -23.55
N LEU A 427 -36.30 -14.53 -23.44
CA LEU A 427 -36.11 -15.51 -24.48
C LEU A 427 -37.24 -15.42 -25.51
N LEU A 428 -36.86 -15.30 -26.78
CA LEU A 428 -37.79 -15.17 -27.88
C LEU A 428 -37.49 -16.25 -28.93
N LYS A 429 -38.56 -16.75 -29.55
CA LYS A 429 -38.50 -17.40 -30.85
C LYS A 429 -38.81 -16.37 -31.92
N GLN A 430 -38.19 -16.56 -33.08
CA GLN A 430 -38.41 -15.71 -34.24
C GLN A 430 -38.68 -16.57 -35.45
N VAL A 431 -39.77 -16.26 -36.15
CA VAL A 431 -40.00 -16.72 -37.51
C VAL A 431 -39.62 -15.58 -38.45
N ILE A 432 -38.77 -15.91 -39.42
CA ILE A 432 -38.34 -15.03 -40.50
C ILE A 432 -38.92 -15.60 -41.78
N ALA A 433 -39.89 -14.94 -42.40
CA ALA A 433 -40.47 -15.36 -43.67
C ALA A 433 -39.98 -14.48 -44.81
N SER A 434 -39.55 -15.07 -45.93
CA SER A 434 -39.07 -14.31 -47.07
C SER A 434 -40.23 -13.76 -47.90
N ILE A 435 -40.09 -12.52 -48.36
CA ILE A 435 -41.06 -11.80 -49.17
C ILE A 435 -40.51 -11.73 -50.59
N HIS A 436 -41.19 -12.38 -51.51
CA HIS A 436 -40.86 -12.38 -52.92
C HIS A 436 -41.93 -11.64 -53.70
N VAL A 437 -41.52 -10.59 -54.43
CA VAL A 437 -42.40 -9.82 -55.31
C VAL A 437 -42.06 -10.20 -56.75
N ARG A 438 -43.01 -10.78 -57.48
CA ARG A 438 -42.85 -11.32 -58.85
C ARG A 438 -41.66 -12.27 -58.98
N GLY A 439 -41.41 -13.08 -57.94
CA GLY A 439 -40.31 -14.04 -57.87
C GLY A 439 -38.94 -13.44 -57.51
N ARG A 440 -38.80 -12.12 -57.35
CA ARG A 440 -37.58 -11.49 -56.82
C ARG A 440 -37.69 -11.27 -55.31
N HIS A 441 -36.64 -11.61 -54.58
CA HIS A 441 -36.55 -11.40 -53.14
C HIS A 441 -36.48 -9.91 -52.80
N TRP A 442 -37.51 -9.40 -52.14
CA TRP A 442 -37.57 -8.02 -51.67
C TRP A 442 -36.88 -7.87 -50.31
N GLY A 443 -37.19 -8.79 -49.40
CA GLY A 443 -36.69 -8.84 -48.03
C GLY A 443 -37.52 -9.80 -47.20
N ILE A 444 -37.67 -9.51 -45.91
CA ILE A 444 -38.24 -10.44 -44.93
C ILE A 444 -39.36 -9.81 -44.10
N LEU A 445 -40.28 -10.68 -43.67
CA LEU A 445 -41.11 -10.48 -42.49
C LEU A 445 -40.41 -11.15 -41.31
N GLN A 446 -40.36 -10.47 -40.18
CA GLN A 446 -39.85 -11.01 -38.92
C GLN A 446 -40.93 -10.93 -37.85
N MET A 447 -41.33 -12.06 -37.28
CA MET A 447 -42.23 -12.12 -36.13
C MET A 447 -41.49 -12.76 -34.96
N ALA A 448 -41.34 -12.02 -33.87
CA ALA A 448 -40.77 -12.50 -32.62
C ALA A 448 -41.87 -12.72 -31.58
N TYR A 449 -41.76 -13.79 -30.80
CA TYR A 449 -42.71 -14.15 -29.77
C TYR A 449 -42.04 -14.92 -28.63
N GLN A 450 -42.59 -14.84 -27.43
CA GLN A 450 -42.18 -15.65 -26.29
C GLN A 450 -42.53 -17.11 -26.53
N ASP A 451 -41.66 -18.03 -26.12
CA ASP A 451 -41.96 -19.45 -26.21
C ASP A 451 -43.23 -19.78 -25.40
N GLN A 452 -44.16 -20.49 -26.03
CA GLN A 452 -45.46 -20.84 -25.43
C GLN A 452 -45.48 -22.25 -24.84
N GLY A 453 -44.33 -22.95 -24.87
CA GLY A 453 -44.14 -24.26 -24.28
C GLY A 453 -43.99 -25.38 -25.29
#